data_AF-A0A7X8T2M8-F1
#
_entry.id   AF-A0A7X8T2M8-F1
#
_cell.length_a   1.000
_cell.length_b   1.000
_cell.length_c   1.000
_cell.angle_alpha   90.00
_cell.angle_beta   90.00
_cell.angle_gamma   90.00
#
_symmetry.space_group_name_H-M   'P 1'
#
loop_
_entity.id
_entity.type
_entity.pdbx_description
1 polymer ?
#
loop_
_entity_poly.entity_id
_entity_poly.type
_entity_poly.pdbx_seq_one_letter_code
_entity_poly.pdbx_strand_id
1 'polypeptide(L)'
;MNHLVVAGSILLAAAPGEALPTMADVTALATAAVRRRIDVPPSAVHILSAKSSERMPGFVVCGRVDINSHLAGEGDRHGERFFVVVPGDFAILDQDGKALVDTYWSANHCE
;
A
#
# COMPACT_ATOMS: atom_id res chain seq x y z
N MET A 1 15.90 2.95 42.01
CA MET A 1 14.71 3.58 41.40
C MET A 1 14.54 2.95 40.02
N ASN A 2 13.66 1.96 39.90
CA ASN A 2 13.39 1.25 38.64
C ASN A 2 12.19 1.91 37.95
N HIS A 3 12.43 2.60 36.83
CA HIS A 3 11.36 3.05 35.95
C HIS A 3 11.00 1.92 35.00
N LEU A 4 9.91 1.22 35.29
CA LEU A 4 9.26 0.29 34.36
C LEU A 4 8.52 1.12 33.30
N VAL A 5 9.09 1.19 32.10
CA VAL A 5 8.43 1.74 30.92
C VAL A 5 7.46 0.68 30.40
N VAL A 6 6.16 0.91 30.62
CA VAL A 6 5.09 0.13 29.99
C VAL A 6 5.01 0.58 28.53
N ALA A 7 5.54 -0.23 27.62
CA ALA A 7 5.29 -0.11 26.19
C ALA A 7 3.83 -0.52 25.93
N GLY A 8 2.95 0.47 25.83
CA GLY A 8 1.56 0.27 25.46
C GLY A 8 1.47 -0.19 24.01
N SER A 9 1.24 -1.49 23.80
CA SER A 9 0.87 -2.06 22.51
C SER A 9 -0.40 -1.38 22.01
N ILE A 10 -0.29 -0.53 21.00
CA ILE A 10 -1.44 0.08 20.34
C ILE A 10 -2.13 -1.03 19.55
N LEU A 11 -3.12 -1.67 20.17
CA LEU A 11 -4.07 -2.53 19.49
C LEU A 11 -5.00 -1.62 18.69
N LEU A 12 -4.78 -1.54 17.37
CA LEU A 12 -5.75 -0.94 16.46
C LEU A 12 -7.03 -1.76 16.55
N ALA A 13 -8.05 -1.20 17.23
CA ALA A 13 -9.34 -1.82 17.33
C ALA A 13 -10.00 -1.85 15.95
N ALA A 14 -10.06 -3.04 15.35
CA ALA A 14 -10.96 -3.29 14.23
C ALA A 14 -12.41 -3.09 14.73
N ALA A 15 -13.26 -2.47 13.90
CA ALA A 15 -14.68 -2.34 14.21
C ALA A 15 -15.29 -3.73 14.50
N PRO A 16 -16.22 -3.86 15.46
CA PRO A 16 -16.75 -5.16 15.82
C PRO A 16 -17.53 -5.76 14.64
N GLY A 17 -17.03 -6.85 14.05
CA GLY A 17 -17.77 -7.67 13.08
C GLY A 17 -17.12 -7.87 11.71
N GLU A 18 -16.08 -7.11 11.34
CA GLU A 18 -15.35 -7.38 10.10
C GLU A 18 -14.22 -8.37 10.34
N ALA A 19 -14.18 -9.44 9.55
CA ALA A 19 -13.09 -10.40 9.59
C ALA A 19 -11.78 -9.69 9.24
N LEU A 20 -10.72 -9.94 10.03
CA LEU A 20 -9.39 -9.45 9.69
C LEU A 20 -9.03 -9.96 8.29
N PRO A 21 -8.63 -9.09 7.36
CA PRO A 21 -8.23 -9.52 6.03
C PRO A 21 -7.15 -10.59 6.09
N THR A 22 -7.29 -11.58 5.22
CA THR A 22 -6.32 -12.63 5.02
C THR A 22 -5.47 -12.32 3.79
N MET A 23 -4.37 -13.06 3.59
CA MET A 23 -3.56 -12.96 2.37
C MET A 23 -4.37 -13.11 1.08
N ALA A 24 -5.48 -13.86 1.10
CA ALA A 24 -6.35 -14.03 -0.07
C ALA A 24 -7.10 -12.73 -0.45
N ASP A 25 -7.34 -11.86 0.53
CA ASP A 25 -8.10 -10.61 0.35
C ASP A 25 -7.20 -9.44 -0.09
N VAL A 26 -5.90 -9.53 0.18
CA VAL A 26 -4.91 -8.45 0.02
C VAL A 26 -4.93 -7.85 -1.39
N THR A 27 -4.97 -8.68 -2.42
CA THR A 27 -4.99 -8.22 -3.82
C THR A 27 -6.24 -7.41 -4.14
N ALA A 28 -7.41 -7.88 -3.69
CA ALA A 28 -8.68 -7.21 -3.94
C ALA A 28 -8.75 -5.87 -3.18
N LEU A 29 -8.30 -5.87 -1.92
CA LEU A 29 -8.28 -4.68 -1.07
C LEU A 29 -7.30 -3.62 -1.57
N ALA A 30 -6.09 -4.02 -2.00
CA ALA A 30 -5.13 -3.09 -2.58
C ALA A 30 -5.62 -2.49 -3.90
N THR A 31 -6.20 -3.32 -4.77
CA THR A 31 -6.81 -2.84 -6.02
C THR A 31 -7.94 -1.85 -5.73
N ALA A 32 -8.79 -2.13 -4.75
CA ALA A 32 -9.86 -1.21 -4.35
C ALA A 32 -9.31 0.11 -3.79
N ALA A 33 -8.26 0.07 -2.97
CA ALA A 33 -7.60 1.26 -2.44
C ALA A 33 -7.03 2.16 -3.55
N VAL A 34 -6.34 1.57 -4.55
CA VAL A 34 -5.82 2.31 -5.70
C VAL A 34 -6.95 2.95 -6.51
N ARG A 35 -8.02 2.19 -6.80
CA ARG A 35 -9.14 2.66 -7.62
C ARG A 35 -9.95 3.78 -6.98
N ARG A 36 -9.98 3.86 -5.65
CA ARG A 36 -10.61 4.98 -4.93
C ARG A 36 -9.84 6.28 -5.12
N ARG A 37 -8.53 6.20 -5.39
CA ARG A 37 -7.64 7.35 -5.57
C ARG A 37 -7.57 7.81 -7.02
N ILE A 38 -7.39 6.87 -7.93
CA ILE A 38 -7.33 7.11 -9.36
C ILE A 38 -8.36 6.21 -10.02
N ASP A 39 -9.41 6.81 -10.59
CA ASP A 39 -10.54 6.10 -11.17
C ASP A 39 -10.10 5.30 -12.42
N VAL A 40 -9.53 4.12 -12.18
CA VAL A 40 -8.97 3.22 -13.20
C VAL A 40 -9.68 1.86 -13.18
N PRO A 41 -9.71 1.15 -14.31
CA PRO A 41 -10.18 -0.23 -14.31
C PRO A 41 -9.24 -1.13 -13.47
N PRO A 42 -9.75 -2.19 -12.82
CA PRO A 42 -8.92 -3.14 -12.07
C PRO A 42 -7.76 -3.73 -12.89
N SER A 43 -7.97 -3.90 -14.20
CA SER A 43 -6.95 -4.42 -15.13
C SER A 43 -5.75 -3.50 -15.33
N ALA A 44 -5.86 -2.22 -14.96
CA ALA A 44 -4.76 -1.28 -15.00
C ALA A 44 -3.86 -1.38 -13.75
N VAL A 45 -4.29 -2.09 -12.70
CA VAL A 45 -3.55 -2.23 -11.45
C VAL A 45 -2.76 -3.55 -11.46
N HIS A 46 -1.44 -3.43 -11.49
CA HIS A 46 -0.51 -4.54 -11.53
C HIS A 46 0.20 -4.67 -10.18
N ILE A 47 -0.16 -5.71 -9.42
CA ILE A 47 0.53 -6.00 -8.15
C ILE A 47 1.85 -6.71 -8.44
N LEU A 48 2.94 -6.14 -7.93
CA LEU A 48 4.29 -6.71 -8.05
C LEU A 48 4.64 -7.55 -6.82
N SER A 49 4.25 -7.07 -5.63
CA SER A 49 4.55 -7.75 -4.37
C SER A 49 3.41 -7.56 -3.38
N ALA A 50 3.07 -8.62 -2.66
CA ALA A 50 2.14 -8.61 -1.54
C ALA A 50 2.68 -9.53 -0.44
N LYS A 51 2.87 -9.01 0.78
CA LYS A 51 3.45 -9.78 1.90
C LYS A 51 3.03 -9.24 3.25
N SER A 52 3.15 -10.06 4.29
CA SER A 52 3.01 -9.61 5.67
C SER A 52 4.08 -8.56 5.98
N SER A 53 3.69 -7.49 6.65
CA SER A 53 4.65 -6.46 7.07
C SER A 53 5.19 -6.77 8.46
N GLU A 54 6.50 -6.65 8.61
CA GLU A 54 7.17 -6.74 9.92
C GLU A 54 7.19 -5.39 10.64
N ARG A 55 6.93 -4.29 9.91
CA ARG A 55 7.01 -2.92 10.41
C ARG A 55 5.64 -2.29 10.65
N MET A 56 4.62 -2.74 9.92
CA MET A 56 3.25 -2.22 10.00
C MET A 56 2.27 -3.37 10.27
N PRO A 57 1.14 -3.12 10.95
CA PRO A 57 0.12 -4.14 11.12
C PRO A 57 -0.48 -4.58 9.78
N GLY A 58 -0.55 -5.90 9.57
CA GLY A 58 -1.18 -6.50 8.39
C GLY A 58 -0.21 -6.76 7.23
N PHE A 59 -0.56 -6.30 6.02
CA PHE A 59 0.13 -6.62 4.78
C PHE A 59 0.56 -5.36 4.04
N VAL A 60 1.67 -5.44 3.32
CA VAL A 60 2.14 -4.41 2.40
C VAL A 60 2.01 -4.90 0.97
N VAL A 61 1.56 -4.00 0.11
CA VAL A 61 1.37 -4.25 -1.31
C VAL A 61 2.05 -3.15 -2.11
N CYS A 62 2.89 -3.57 -3.05
CA CYS A 62 3.56 -2.71 -3.99
C CYS A 62 3.14 -3.09 -5.40
N GLY A 63 2.94 -2.10 -6.26
CA GLY A 63 2.54 -2.35 -7.62
C GLY A 63 2.65 -1.15 -8.53
N ARG A 64 2.27 -1.34 -9.79
CA ARG A 64 2.22 -0.29 -10.80
C ARG A 64 0.80 -0.14 -11.30
N VAL A 65 0.45 1.07 -11.69
CA VAL A 65 -0.85 1.37 -12.26
C VAL A 65 -0.69 2.12 -13.57
N ASP A 66 -1.31 1.58 -14.60
CA ASP A 66 -1.31 2.18 -15.92
C ASP A 66 -2.26 3.36 -15.93
N ILE A 67 -1.72 4.55 -15.66
CA ILE A 67 -2.41 5.81 -15.89
C ILE A 67 -2.13 6.28 -17.31
N ASN A 68 -3.18 6.64 -18.05
CA ASN A 68 -3.07 7.34 -19.33
C ASN A 68 -2.49 8.74 -19.09
N SER A 69 -1.19 8.81 -18.86
CA SER A 69 -0.52 10.00 -18.37
C SER A 69 -0.06 10.85 -19.55
N HIS A 70 -0.87 11.85 -19.90
CA HIS A 70 -0.40 13.04 -20.63
C HIS A 70 0.57 13.91 -19.79
N LEU A 71 0.91 13.47 -18.57
CA LEU A 71 1.76 14.17 -17.59
C LEU A 71 3.05 13.41 -17.24
N ALA A 72 3.25 12.18 -17.71
CA ALA A 72 4.51 11.48 -17.52
C ALA A 72 5.50 12.00 -18.57
N GLY A 73 6.49 12.76 -18.12
CA GLY A 73 7.60 13.18 -18.99
C GLY A 73 8.16 11.99 -19.76
N GLU A 74 8.43 12.20 -21.05
CA GLU A 74 8.95 11.20 -21.99
C GLU A 74 10.11 10.40 -21.37
N GLY A 75 9.82 9.20 -20.86
CA GLY A 75 10.88 8.36 -20.28
C GLY A 75 10.38 7.09 -19.59
N ASP A 76 9.33 7.18 -18.76
CA ASP A 76 8.89 6.04 -17.95
C ASP A 76 7.61 5.41 -18.52
N ARG A 77 7.77 4.42 -19.41
CA ARG A 77 6.68 3.56 -19.90
C ARG A 77 6.20 2.55 -18.85
N HIS A 78 6.59 2.74 -17.59
CA HIS A 78 6.49 1.73 -16.54
C HIS A 78 5.27 1.92 -15.61
N GLY A 79 4.31 2.75 -16.00
CA GLY A 79 3.15 3.08 -15.16
C GLY A 79 3.54 3.81 -13.87
N GLU A 80 2.54 4.33 -13.16
CA GLU A 80 2.73 4.99 -11.87
C GLU A 80 2.92 3.94 -10.77
N ARG A 81 3.88 4.12 -9.87
CA ARG A 81 4.06 3.19 -8.74
C ARG A 81 3.08 3.52 -7.63
N PHE A 82 2.62 2.49 -6.92
CA PHE A 82 1.81 2.64 -5.72
C PHE A 82 2.30 1.77 -4.55
N PHE A 83 1.88 2.16 -3.35
CA PHE A 83 2.10 1.45 -2.10
C PHE A 83 0.82 1.44 -1.26
N VAL A 84 0.40 0.27 -0.79
CA VAL A 84 -0.78 0.09 0.07
C VAL A 84 -0.40 -0.71 1.32
N VAL A 85 -0.99 -0.36 2.46
CA VAL A 85 -0.98 -1.17 3.68
C VAL A 85 -2.40 -1.70 3.90
N VAL A 86 -2.58 -3.01 3.98
CA VAL A 86 -3.86 -3.69 4.25
C VAL A 86 -3.88 -4.11 5.73
N PRO A 87 -4.94 -3.88 6.52
CA PRO A 87 -6.33 -3.55 6.14
C PRO A 87 -6.60 -2.08 5.80
N GLY A 88 -5.59 -1.22 5.75
CA GLY A 88 -5.77 0.17 5.34
C GLY A 88 -6.41 0.29 3.96
N ASP A 89 -7.11 1.41 3.76
CA ASP A 89 -7.90 1.72 2.58
C ASP A 89 -7.23 2.71 1.63
N PHE A 90 -5.98 3.07 1.92
CA PHE A 90 -5.24 4.15 1.29
C PHE A 90 -4.06 3.62 0.47
N ALA A 91 -3.92 4.14 -0.75
CA ALA A 91 -2.87 3.76 -1.69
C ALA A 91 -2.02 4.97 -2.06
N ILE A 92 -0.77 5.06 -1.60
CA ILE A 92 0.17 6.14 -1.94
C ILE A 92 0.70 5.93 -3.35
N LEU A 93 0.61 6.94 -4.22
CA LEU A 93 1.12 6.86 -5.59
C LEU A 93 2.29 7.84 -5.82
N ASP A 94 3.05 7.67 -6.91
CA ASP A 94 4.16 8.57 -7.23
C ASP A 94 3.71 10.04 -7.33
N GLN A 95 2.48 10.31 -7.82
CA GLN A 95 1.92 11.66 -7.89
C GLN A 95 1.66 12.31 -6.53
N ASP A 96 1.48 11.51 -5.46
CA ASP A 96 1.38 12.04 -4.09
C ASP A 96 2.74 12.47 -3.55
N GLY A 97 3.83 11.92 -4.11
CA GLY A 97 5.20 12.21 -3.70
C GLY A 97 6.14 11.03 -3.98
N LYS A 98 6.89 11.12 -5.09
CA LYS A 98 7.85 10.09 -5.51
C LYS A 98 8.83 9.66 -4.40
N ALA A 99 9.36 10.61 -3.63
CA ALA A 99 10.28 10.32 -2.53
C ALA A 99 9.64 9.49 -1.41
N LEU A 100 8.33 9.66 -1.17
CA LEU A 100 7.58 8.88 -0.19
C LEU A 100 7.42 7.43 -0.67
N VAL A 101 7.03 7.26 -1.93
CA VAL A 101 6.92 5.94 -2.56
C VAL A 101 8.28 5.24 -2.57
N ASP A 102 9.36 5.93 -2.97
CA ASP A 102 10.73 5.37 -2.95
C ASP A 102 11.12 4.87 -1.55
N THR A 103 10.80 5.64 -0.52
CA THR A 103 11.09 5.28 0.87
C THR A 103 10.36 4.01 1.28
N TYR A 104 9.06 3.92 1.02
CA TYR A 104 8.27 2.74 1.39
C TYR A 104 8.61 1.52 0.53
N TRP A 105 8.90 1.70 -0.75
CA TRP A 105 9.31 0.62 -1.64
C TRP A 105 10.64 0.02 -1.23
N SER A 106 11.65 0.85 -0.96
CA SER A 106 12.95 0.40 -0.48
C SER A 106 12.83 -0.27 0.90
N ALA A 107 12.11 0.37 1.83
CA ALA A 107 11.91 -0.14 3.18
C ALA A 107 11.21 -1.51 3.23
N ASN A 108 10.37 -1.80 2.23
CA ASN A 108 9.64 -3.05 2.13
C ASN A 108 10.18 -3.96 1.03
N HIS A 109 11.38 -3.72 0.48
CA HIS A 109 11.99 -4.57 -0.57
C HIS A 109 11.02 -4.89 -1.71
N CYS A 110 10.40 -3.84 -2.25
CA CYS A 110 9.55 -3.92 -3.42
C CYS A 110 10.42 -3.63 -4.64
N GLU A 111 11.13 -4.66 -5.10
CA GLU A 111 12.03 -4.64 -6.25
C GLU A 111 11.39 -5.38 -7.43
#